data_AF-A0A9E3Q7E6-F1
#
_entry.id   AF-A0A9E3Q7E6-F1
#
_cell.length_a   1.000
_cell.length_b   1.000
_cell.length_c   1.000
_cell.angle_alpha   90.00
_cell.angle_beta   90.00
_cell.angle_gamma   90.00
#
_symmetry.space_group_name_H-M   'P 1'
#
loop_
_entity.id
_entity.type
_entity.pdbx_description
1 polymer ?
#
loop_
_entity_poly.entity_id
_entity_poly.type
_entity_poly.pdbx_seq_one_letter_code
_entity_poly.pdbx_strand_id
1 'polypeptide(L)' 'MQKLQVLFPDPMMRRLREEADREDVPLSEIIRKATAHWLDRLPSQARRLTRVPVVDAGRCLLDADGMKEALHE' A
#
# COMPACT_ATOMS: atom_id res chain seq x y z
N MET A 1 15.34 -17.55 15.53
CA MET A 1 15.15 -17.86 14.09
C MET A 1 14.01 -18.86 13.97
N GLN A 2 12.95 -18.54 13.21
CA GLN A 2 11.85 -19.45 12.91
C GLN A 2 11.96 -19.89 11.44
N LYS A 3 11.64 -21.15 11.13
CA LYS A 3 11.70 -21.69 9.77
C LYS A 3 10.38 -21.43 9.04
N LEU A 4 10.46 -20.83 7.85
CA LEU A 4 9.33 -20.57 6.96
C LEU A 4 9.64 -21.14 5.57
N GLN A 5 8.62 -21.67 4.90
CA GLN A 5 8.69 -22.05 3.48
C GLN A 5 7.75 -21.13 2.69
N VAL A 6 8.29 -20.45 1.68
CA VAL A 6 7.54 -19.58 0.77
C VAL A 6 7.79 -20.06 -0.65
N LEU A 7 6.73 -20.25 -1.41
CA LEU A 7 6.83 -20.59 -2.82
C LEU A 7 6.92 -19.30 -3.65
N PHE A 8 7.92 -19.23 -4.51
CA PHE A 8 8.09 -18.15 -5.47
C PHE A 8 7.92 -18.69 -6.89
N PRO A 9 7.41 -17.89 -7.84
CA PRO A 9 7.43 -18.26 -9.25
C PRO A 9 8.86 -18.50 -9.74
N ASP A 10 9.05 -19.47 -10.64
CA ASP A 10 10.35 -19.83 -11.22
C ASP A 10 11.19 -18.64 -11.73
N PRO A 11 10.65 -17.67 -12.50
CA PRO A 11 11.45 -16.53 -12.95
C PRO A 11 11.95 -15.66 -11.79
N MET A 12 11.20 -15.60 -10.69
CA MET A 12 11.60 -14.88 -9.48
C MET A 12 12.67 -15.64 -8.72
N MET A 13 12.51 -16.96 -8.56
CA MET A 13 13.54 -17.81 -7.93
C MET A 13 14.88 -17.71 -8.64
N ARG A 14 14.88 -17.70 -9.97
CA ARG A 14 16.11 -17.57 -10.75
C ARG A 14 16.83 -16.26 -10.44
N ARG A 15 16.12 -15.14 -10.47
CA ARG A 15 16.67 -13.81 -10.18
C ARG A 15 17.20 -13.71 -8.75
N LEU A 16 16.50 -14.28 -7.77
CA LEU A 16 16.95 -14.26 -6.39
C LEU A 16 18.24 -15.08 -6.18
N ARG A 17 18.39 -16.22 -6.89
CA ARG A 17 19.64 -17.00 -6.86
C ARG A 17 20.79 -16.26 -7.52
N GLU A 18 20.56 -15.67 -8.70
CA GLU A 18 21.57 -14.87 -9.40
C GLU A 18 22.10 -13.72 -8.53
N GLU A 19 21.24 -13.07 -7.73
CA GLU A 19 21.66 -12.03 -6.80
C GLU A 19 22.44 -12.59 -5.60
N ALA A 20 21.97 -13.71 -5.02
CA ALA A 20 22.64 -14.38 -3.93
C ALA A 20 24.07 -14.83 -4.32
N ASP A 21 24.22 -15.36 -5.53
CA ASP A 21 25.51 -15.77 -6.08
C ASP A 21 26.43 -14.56 -6.34
N ARG A 22 25.86 -13.42 -6.78
CA ARG A 22 26.63 -12.18 -7.01
C ARG A 22 27.15 -11.57 -5.71
N GLU A 23 26.36 -11.60 -4.65
CA GLU A 23 26.72 -11.07 -3.34
C GLU A 23 27.54 -12.07 -2.49
N ASP A 24 27.72 -13.31 -2.94
CA ASP A 24 28.32 -14.43 -2.18
C ASP A 24 27.64 -14.64 -0.81
N VAL A 25 26.32 -14.62 -0.80
CA VAL A 25 25.51 -14.81 0.41
C VAL A 25 24.43 -15.86 0.22
N PRO A 26 23.97 -16.51 1.31
CA PRO A 26 22.83 -17.41 1.23
C PRO A 26 21.56 -16.71 0.75
N LEU A 27 20.73 -17.40 -0.03
CA LEU A 27 19.43 -16.91 -0.50
C LEU A 27 18.54 -16.37 0.64
N SER A 28 18.59 -17.00 1.81
CA SER A 28 17.85 -16.56 3.00
C SER A 28 18.23 -15.15 3.45
N GLU A 29 19.48 -14.76 3.25
CA GLU A 29 19.99 -13.44 3.63
C GLU A 29 19.47 -12.34 2.70
N ILE A 30 19.39 -12.62 1.39
CA ILE A 30 18.74 -11.73 0.41
C ILE A 30 17.27 -11.50 0.80
N ILE A 31 16.54 -12.58 1.10
CA ILE A 31 15.12 -12.48 1.51
C ILE A 31 14.98 -11.70 2.81
N ARG A 32 15.88 -11.93 3.78
CA ARG A 32 15.89 -11.21 5.07
C ARG A 32 16.10 -9.70 4.85
N LYS A 33 17.12 -9.31 4.09
CA LYS A 33 17.42 -7.90 3.78
C LYS A 33 16.25 -7.24 3.05
N ALA A 34 15.70 -7.89 2.03
CA ALA A 34 14.56 -7.37 1.27
C ALA A 34 13.32 -7.18 2.16
N THR A 35 13.04 -8.15 3.03
CA THR A 35 11.90 -8.09 3.96
C THR A 35 12.10 -7.00 4.99
N ALA A 36 13.30 -6.86 5.57
CA ALA A 36 13.62 -5.78 6.51
C ALA A 36 13.40 -4.40 5.85
N HIS A 37 13.97 -4.18 4.66
CA HIS A 37 13.77 -2.95 3.91
C HIS A 37 12.31 -2.67 3.56
N TRP A 38 11.51 -3.70 3.27
CA TRP A 38 10.09 -3.54 3.02
C TRP A 38 9.34 -3.13 4.29
N LEU A 39 9.62 -3.79 5.42
CA LEU A 39 9.00 -3.48 6.71
C LEU A 39 9.35 -2.07 7.20
N ASP A 40 10.59 -1.63 7.00
CA ASP A 40 11.04 -0.28 7.36
C ASP A 40 10.29 0.83 6.60
N ARG A 41 9.76 0.50 5.40
CA ARG A 41 8.95 1.44 4.59
C ARG A 41 7.48 1.47 5.01
N LEU A 42 7.02 0.48 5.77
CA LEU A 42 5.64 0.47 6.23
C LEU A 42 5.47 1.57 7.29
N PRO A 43 4.34 2.29 7.28
CA PRO A 43 4.06 3.26 8.32
C PRO A 43 4.02 2.55 9.68
N SER A 44 4.79 3.06 10.64
CA SER A 44 4.93 2.49 11.98
C SER A 44 3.63 2.54 12.80
N GLN A 45 2.64 3.31 12.36
CA GLN A 45 1.34 3.42 13.00
C GLN A 45 0.25 2.90 12.07
N ALA A 46 -0.69 2.13 12.65
CA ALA A 46 -1.97 1.86 12.02
C ALA A 46 -2.53 3.18 11.50
N ARG A 47 -2.87 3.22 10.21
CA ARG A 47 -3.41 4.38 9.51
C ARG A 47 -4.54 4.95 10.36
N ARG A 48 -4.26 5.99 11.15
CA ARG A 48 -5.27 6.66 11.96
C ARG A 48 -6.29 7.11 10.93
N LEU A 49 -7.51 6.60 10.99
CA LEU A 49 -8.58 7.04 10.11
C LEU A 49 -8.74 8.53 10.39
N THR A 50 -8.08 9.35 9.57
CA THR A 50 -8.19 10.79 9.65
C THR A 50 -9.65 11.08 9.40
N ARG A 51 -10.38 11.52 10.43
CA ARG A 51 -11.71 12.05 10.24
C ARG A 51 -11.54 13.26 9.33
N VAL A 52 -11.92 13.12 8.07
CA VAL A 52 -11.98 14.26 7.16
C VAL A 52 -12.97 15.23 7.79
N PRO A 53 -12.59 16.49 8.05
CA PRO A 53 -13.54 17.46 8.57
C PRO A 53 -14.62 17.65 7.50
N VAL A 54 -15.81 17.12 7.78
CA VAL A 54 -16.98 17.35 6.94
C VAL A 54 -17.57 18.68 7.39
N VAL A 55 -17.66 19.62 6.47
CA VAL A 55 -18.43 20.84 6.69
C VAL A 55 -19.90 20.48 6.54
N ASP A 56 -20.71 20.79 7.54
CA ASP A 56 -22.16 20.74 7.42
C ASP A 56 -22.61 21.90 6.52
N ALA A 57 -22.89 21.58 5.25
CA ALA A 57 -23.39 22.53 4.27
C ALA A 57 -24.92 22.78 4.41
N GLY A 58 -25.55 22.21 5.43
CA GLY A 58 -26.99 22.24 5.61
C GLY A 58 -27.73 21.34 4.62
N ARG A 59 -29.06 21.42 4.63
CA ARG A 59 -29.92 20.68 3.70
C ARG A 59 -30.05 21.43 2.37
N CYS A 60 -30.11 20.69 1.27
CA CYS A 60 -30.47 21.28 -0.02
C CYS A 60 -31.91 21.80 0.06
N LEU A 61 -32.11 23.10 -0.24
CA LEU A 61 -33.43 23.74 -0.23
C LEU A 61 -34.18 23.57 -1.54
N LEU A 62 -33.46 23.20 -2.61
CA LEU A 62 -33.99 23.01 -3.95
C LEU A 62 -33.96 21.53 -4.31
N ASP A 63 -34.96 21.09 -5.06
CA ASP A 63 -34.91 19.82 -5.76
C ASP A 63 -34.10 19.94 -7.06
N ALA A 64 -33.87 18.82 -7.73
CA ALA A 64 -33.03 18.77 -8.93
C ALA A 64 -33.54 19.69 -10.06
N ASP A 65 -34.86 19.85 -10.18
CA ASP A 65 -35.47 20.69 -11.20
C ASP A 65 -35.31 22.18 -10.86
N GLY A 66 -35.53 22.57 -9.60
CA GLY A 66 -35.33 23.94 -9.11
C GLY A 66 -33.88 24.41 -9.14
N MET A 67 -32.90 23.50 -9.02
CA MET A 67 -31.48 23.83 -9.17
C MET A 67 -31.13 24.31 -10.58
N LYS A 68 -31.78 23.78 -11.61
CA LYS A 68 -31.53 24.16 -13.00
C LYS A 68 -32.05 25.57 -13.30
N GLU A 69 -33.22 25.92 -12.74
CA GLU A 69 -33.81 27.24 -12.91
C GLU A 69 -32.97 28.32 -12.19
N ALA A 70 -32.53 28.05 -10.96
CA ALA A 70 -31.70 28.99 -10.19
C ALA A 70 -30.29 29.26 -10.78
N LEU A 71 -29.81 28.42 -11.70
CA LEU A 71 -28.54 28.63 -12.40
C LEU A 71 -28.65 29.64 -13.56
N HIS A 72 -29.87 29.91 -14.02
CA HIS A 72 -30.15 30.72 -15.20
C HIS A 72 -30.83 32.08 -14.89
N GLU A 73 -31.04 32.40 -13.61
CA GLU A 73 -31.29 33.78 -13.11
C GLU A 73 -29.99 34.53 -12.86
#